data_AF-A0A931UFP7-F1
#
_entry.id   AF-A0A931UFP7-F1
#
_cell.length_a   1.000
_cell.length_b   1.000
_cell.length_c   1.000
_cell.angle_alpha   90.00
_cell.angle_beta   90.00
_cell.angle_gamma   90.00
#
_symmetry.space_group_name_H-M   'P 1'
#
loop_
_entity.id
_entity.type
_entity.pdbx_description
1 polymer ?
#
loop_
_entity_poly.entity_id
_entity_poly.type
_entity_poly.pdbx_seq_one_letter_code
_entity_poly.pdbx_strand_id
1 'polypeptide(L)' 'MGEQKKNNITLKVGGMSCASCVAHIEEALKDLKGVSRAQVNLAAQKTYVEYDPA' A
#
# COMPACT_ATOMS: atom_id res chain seq x y z
N MET A 1 21.99 -14.53 8.14
CA MET A 1 20.87 -14.12 9.01
C MET A 1 20.34 -12.81 8.47
N GLY A 2 19.22 -12.84 7.74
CA GLY A 2 18.56 -11.63 7.24
C GLY A 2 17.21 -11.53 7.94
N GLU A 3 17.11 -10.71 8.97
CA GLU A 3 15.83 -10.38 9.59
C GLU A 3 15.11 -9.39 8.67
N GLN A 4 14.29 -9.89 7.77
CA GLN A 4 13.53 -9.05 6.86
C GLN A 4 12.26 -8.57 7.59
N LYS A 5 12.37 -7.46 8.34
CA LYS A 5 11.25 -6.81 9.03
C LYS A 5 10.37 -6.03 8.05
N LYS A 6 9.71 -6.75 7.14
CA LYS A 6 8.65 -6.18 6.30
C LYS A 6 7.45 -5.88 7.18
N ASN A 7 7.21 -4.61 7.48
CA ASN A 7 6.02 -4.17 8.18
C ASN A 7 4.89 -4.03 7.16
N ASN A 8 3.80 -4.77 7.38
CA ASN A 8 2.59 -4.61 6.61
C ASN A 8 1.55 -3.84 7.42
N ILE A 9 0.85 -2.93 6.77
CA ILE A 9 -0.23 -2.16 7.38
C ILE A 9 -1.44 -2.25 6.47
N THR A 10 -2.60 -2.43 7.07
CA THR A 10 -3.87 -2.43 6.37
C THR A 10 -4.68 -1.23 6.82
N LEU A 11 -4.96 -0.32 5.90
CA LEU A 11 -5.85 0.80 6.15
C LEU A 11 -7.17 0.58 5.43
N LYS A 12 -8.28 0.96 6.06
CA LYS A 12 -9.54 1.16 5.34
C LYS A 12 -9.51 2.53 4.71
N VAL A 13 -9.59 2.60 3.39
CA VAL A 13 -9.63 3.87 2.67
C VAL A 13 -11.03 4.03 2.09
N GLY A 14 -11.82 4.89 2.74
CA GLY A 14 -13.13 5.30 2.23
C GLY A 14 -12.98 6.35 1.13
N GLY A 15 -13.88 6.34 0.14
CA GLY A 15 -13.95 7.39 -0.88
C GLY A 15 -13.16 7.13 -2.17
N MET A 16 -12.54 5.96 -2.34
CA MET A 16 -11.97 5.56 -3.64
C MET A 16 -13.09 5.15 -4.61
N SER A 17 -13.73 6.15 -5.24
CA SER A 17 -14.83 5.94 -6.19
C SER A 17 -14.38 5.55 -7.59
N CYS A 18 -13.08 5.62 -7.91
CA CYS A 18 -12.60 5.38 -9.26
C CYS A 18 -11.32 4.54 -9.29
N ALA A 19 -11.29 3.58 -10.21
CA ALA A 19 -10.12 2.73 -10.46
C ALA A 19 -8.86 3.56 -10.77
N SER A 20 -9.01 4.73 -11.39
CA SER A 20 -7.90 5.66 -11.64
C SER A 20 -7.35 6.33 -10.38
N CYS A 21 -8.19 6.64 -9.38
CA CYS A 21 -7.70 7.13 -8.08
C CYS A 21 -6.86 6.08 -7.36
N VAL A 22 -7.23 4.80 -7.52
CA VAL A 22 -6.52 3.69 -6.90
C VAL A 22 -5.15 3.48 -7.52
N ALA A 23 -5.06 3.49 -8.85
CA ALA A 23 -3.78 3.42 -9.54
C ALA A 23 -2.83 4.54 -9.06
N HIS A 24 -3.32 5.78 -9.01
CA HIS A 24 -2.53 6.93 -8.51
C HIS A 24 -2.05 6.75 -7.06
N ILE A 25 -2.90 6.26 -6.16
CA ILE A 25 -2.52 6.03 -4.75
C ILE A 25 -1.51 4.90 -4.64
N GLU A 26 -1.71 3.81 -5.39
CA GLU A 26 -0.81 2.65 -5.37
C GLU A 26 0.58 3.03 -5.91
N GLU A 27 0.64 3.81 -7.00
CA GLU A 27 1.89 4.36 -7.54
C GLU A 27 2.56 5.34 -6.57
N ALA A 28 1.81 6.28 -5.99
CA ALA A 28 2.35 7.23 -5.01
C ALA A 28 2.92 6.53 -3.77
N LEU A 29 2.26 5.48 -3.28
CA LEU A 29 2.77 4.67 -2.16
C LEU A 29 4.03 3.90 -2.56
N LYS A 30 4.07 3.35 -3.78
CA LYS A 30 5.21 2.59 -4.27
C LYS A 30 6.43 3.47 -4.55
N ASP A 31 6.21 4.75 -4.84
CA ASP A 31 7.27 5.77 -5.01
C ASP A 31 7.93 6.19 -3.68
N LEU A 32 7.24 5.98 -2.55
CA LEU A 32 7.80 6.28 -1.23
C LEU A 32 9.02 5.36 -0.93
N LYS A 33 10.16 5.98 -0.60
CA LYS A 33 11.36 5.26 -0.16
C LYS A 33 11.06 4.40 1.07
N GLY A 34 11.30 3.10 0.94
CA GLY A 34 11.04 2.10 1.99
C GLY A 34 9.80 1.25 1.71
N VAL A 35 8.94 1.59 0.75
CA VAL A 35 7.81 0.74 0.39
C VAL A 35 8.28 -0.42 -0.49
N SER A 36 8.13 -1.65 0.01
CA SER A 36 8.42 -2.87 -0.75
C SER A 36 7.23 -3.31 -1.59
N ARG A 37 6.00 -3.08 -1.11
CA ARG A 37 4.77 -3.46 -1.80
C ARG A 37 3.62 -2.55 -1.41
N ALA A 38 2.80 -2.18 -2.37
CA ALA A 38 1.52 -1.51 -2.13
C ALA A 38 0.46 -2.26 -2.94
N GLN A 39 -0.69 -2.53 -2.33
CA GLN A 39 -1.80 -3.21 -2.97
C GLN A 39 -3.11 -2.64 -2.46
N VAL A 40 -3.93 -2.13 -3.35
CA VAL A 40 -5.24 -1.61 -3.01
C VAL A 40 -6.32 -2.60 -3.44
N ASN A 41 -7.20 -2.94 -2.51
CA ASN A 41 -8.36 -3.79 -2.75
C ASN A 41 -9.65 -2.95 -2.66
N LEU A 42 -10.10 -2.48 -3.83
CA LEU A 42 -11.36 -1.75 -4.01
C LEU A 42 -12.59 -2.55 -3.57
N ALA A 43 -12.64 -3.84 -3.92
CA ALA A 43 -13.76 -4.71 -3.60
C ALA A 43 -13.96 -4.85 -2.08
N ALA A 44 -12.85 -4.86 -1.33
CA ALA A 44 -12.86 -4.93 0.13
C ALA A 44 -12.74 -3.55 0.81
N GLN A 45 -12.63 -2.46 0.06
CA GLN A 45 -12.36 -1.10 0.56
C GLN A 45 -11.16 -1.03 1.52
N LYS A 46 -10.10 -1.77 1.22
CA LYS A 46 -8.89 -1.91 2.05
C LYS A 46 -7.65 -1.66 1.21
N THR A 47 -6.67 -1.02 1.83
CA THR A 47 -5.36 -0.76 1.25
C THR A 47 -4.30 -1.46 2.11
N TYR A 48 -3.51 -2.32 1.48
CA TYR A 48 -2.37 -3.00 2.07
C TYR A 48 -1.09 -2.32 1.62
N VAL A 49 -0.22 -2.01 2.57
CA VAL A 49 1.09 -1.43 2.30
C VAL A 49 2.13 -2.21 3.09
N GLU A 50 3.11 -2.77 2.41
CA GLU A 50 4.30 -3.38 2.97
C GLU A 50 5.48 -2.42 2.81
N TYR A 51 6.03 -1.95 3.92
CA TYR A 51 7.21 -1.11 3.94
C TYR A 51 8.26 -1.64 4.91
N ASP A 52 9.51 -1.33 4.62
CA ASP A 52 10.70 -1.68 5.38
C ASP A 52 11.30 -0.36 5.89
N PRO A 53 11.14 -0.03 7.18
CA PRO A 53 11.68 1.20 7.77
C PRO A 53 13.15 1.04 8.21
N ALA A 54 13.96 0.24 7.51
CA ALA A 54 15.34 -0.07 7.90
C ALA A 54 16.37 0.97 7.40
#